data_AF-A0A969D3Q0-F1
#
_entry.id   AF-A0A969D3Q0-F1
#
_cell.length_a   1.000
_cell.length_b   1.000
_cell.length_c   1.000
_cell.angle_alpha   90.00
_cell.angle_beta   90.00
_cell.angle_gamma   90.00
#
_symmetry.space_group_name_H-M   'P 1'
#
loop_
_entity.id
_entity.type
_entity.pdbx_description
1 polymer ?
#
loop_
_entity_poly.entity_id
_entity_poly.type
_entity_poly.pdbx_seq_one_letter_code
_entity_poly.pdbx_strand_id
1 'polypeptide(L)' 'IYVMEQGWVAEHGQHEQLLRQNGLYAQFWRVQTGQRSDTVQR' A
#
# COMPACT_ATOMS: atom_id res chain seq x y z
N ILE A 1 -12.33 -0.25 2.27
CA ILE A 1 -11.46 -0.06 1.09
C ILE A 1 -11.24 -1.42 0.45
N TYR A 2 -11.30 -1.50 -0.88
CA TYR A 2 -11.00 -2.71 -1.65
C TYR A 2 -9.83 -2.40 -2.60
N VAL A 3 -8.79 -3.21 -2.53
CA VAL A 3 -7.65 -3.14 -3.44
C VAL A 3 -7.76 -4.28 -4.43
N MET A 4 -7.66 -3.94 -5.71
CA MET A 4 -7.72 -4.91 -6.79
C MET A 4 -6.35 -5.10 -7.42
N GLU A 5 -6.04 -6.34 -7.76
CA GLU A 5 -4.87 -6.72 -8.55
C GLU A 5 -5.31 -7.74 -9.61
N GLN A 6 -4.95 -7.48 -10.87
CA GLN A 6 -5.22 -8.39 -11.99
C GLN A 6 -6.69 -8.83 -12.14
N GLY A 7 -7.64 -7.93 -11.81
CA GLY A 7 -9.08 -8.21 -11.89
C GLY A 7 -9.68 -8.91 -10.69
N TRP A 8 -8.90 -9.18 -9.64
CA TRP A 8 -9.35 -9.82 -8.40
C TRP A 8 -9.20 -8.88 -7.20
N VAL A 9 -10.00 -9.09 -6.16
CA VAL A 9 -9.82 -8.39 -4.87
C VAL A 9 -8.64 -9.03 -4.15
N ALA A 10 -7.54 -8.28 -4.03
CA ALA A 10 -6.32 -8.72 -3.35
C ALA A 10 -6.37 -8.42 -1.84
N GLU A 11 -6.88 -7.24 -1.46
CA GLU A 11 -7.01 -6.84 -0.05
C GLU A 11 -8.31 -6.07 0.17
N HIS A 12 -8.90 -6.22 1.35
CA HIS A 12 -10.05 -5.41 1.76
C HIS A 12 -10.07 -5.15 3.26
N GLY A 13 -10.53 -3.97 3.66
CA GLY A 13 -10.61 -3.58 5.07
C GLY A 13 -10.67 -2.09 5.29
N GLN A 14 -10.56 -1.68 6.56
CA GLN A 14 -10.43 -0.27 6.93
C GLN A 14 -9.01 0.24 6.66
N HIS A 15 -8.89 1.55 6.46
CA HIS A 15 -7.63 2.22 6.15
C HIS A 15 -6.49 1.83 7.12
N GLU A 16 -6.74 1.94 8.42
CA GLU A 16 -5.75 1.66 9.48
C GLU A 16 -5.39 0.18 9.56
N GLN A 17 -6.31 -0.71 9.19
CA GLN A 17 -6.03 -2.14 9.12
C GLN A 17 -5.12 -2.45 7.94
N LEU A 18 -5.41 -1.89 6.76
CA LEU A 18 -4.63 -2.10 5.55
C LEU A 18 -3.23 -1.46 5.63
N LEU A 19 -3.11 -0.30 6.29
CA LEU A 19 -1.79 0.30 6.55
C LEU A 19 -0.92 -0.58 7.45
N ARG A 20 -1.49 -1.17 8.51
CA ARG A 20 -0.75 -2.07 9.43
C ARG A 20 -0.34 -3.39 8.78
N GLN A 21 -1.10 -3.87 7.79
CA GLN A 21 -0.78 -5.09 7.04
C GLN A 21 0.45 -4.91 6.13
N ASN A 22 0.87 -3.68 5.85
CA ASN A 22 1.99 -3.35 4.96
C ASN A 22 1.88 -4.02 3.57
N GLY A 23 0.64 -4.25 3.10
CA GLY A 23 0.31 -4.83 1.81
C GLY A 23 0.39 -3.83 0.64
N LEU A 24 -0.21 -4.18 -0.50
CA LEU A 24 -0.32 -3.36 -1.70
C LEU A 24 -0.93 -1.98 -1.39
N TYR A 25 -1.97 -1.95 -0.56
CA TYR A 25 -2.58 -0.68 -0.15
C TYR A 25 -1.55 0.26 0.51
N ALA A 26 -0.79 -0.26 1.47
CA ALA A 26 0.20 0.51 2.21
C ALA A 26 1.36 0.95 1.32
N GLN A 27 1.77 0.12 0.37
CA GLN A 27 2.80 0.47 -0.62
C GLN A 27 2.35 1.65 -1.51
N PHE A 28 1.14 1.59 -2.06
CA PHE A 28 0.57 2.70 -2.84
C PHE A 28 0.40 3.98 -2.01
N TRP A 29 -0.01 3.83 -0.75
CA TRP A 29 -0.15 4.97 0.16
C TRP A 29 1.20 5.66 0.44
N ARG A 30 2.27 4.89 0.65
CA ARG A 30 3.62 5.44 0.86
C ARG A 30 4.12 6.23 -0.34
N VAL A 31 3.84 5.76 -1.57
CA VAL A 31 4.20 6.49 -2.79
C VAL A 31 3.46 7.83 -2.89
N GLN A 32 2.15 7.84 -2.60
CA GLN A 32 1.32 9.05 -2.71
C GLN A 32 1.64 10.11 -1.66
N THR A 33 2.03 9.68 -0.46
CA THR A 33 2.38 10.58 0.65
C THR A 33 3.83 11.08 0.59
N GLY A 34 4.59 10.73 -0.45
CA GLY A 34 5.99 11.11 -0.58
C GLY A 34 6.92 10.42 0.44
N GLN A 35 6.42 9.40 1.14
CA GLN A 35 7.21 8.51 2.00
C GLN A 35 7.99 7.53 1.12
N ARG A 36 8.85 8.03 0.24
CA ARG A 36 9.90 7.20 -0.35
C ARG A 36 10.91 6.94 0.76
N SER A 37 11.05 5.69 1.15
CA SER A 37 12.32 5.23 1.72
C SER A 37 13.35 5.32 0.59
N ASP A 38 13.85 6.52 0.32
CA ASP A 38 15.03 6.73 -0.51
C ASP A 38 16.22 6.16 0.27
N THR A 39 16.35 4.85 0.23
CA THR A 39 17.55 4.11 0.62
C THR A 39 17.93 3.20 -0.53
N VAL A 40 18.15 3.83 -1.68
CA VAL A 40 19.12 3.34 -2.67
C VAL A 40 19.98 4.54 -3.05
N GLN A 41 20.82 4.96 -2.10
CA GLN A 41 21.97 5.81 -2.41
C GLN A 41 23.09 4.86 -2.86
N ARG A 42 23.25 4.71 -4.18
CA ARG A 42 24.51 4.33 -4.80
C ARG A 42 25.17 5.59 -5.33
#